data_AF-A0A9E1UQN0-F1
#
_entry.id   AF-A0A9E1UQN0-F1
#
_cell.length_a   1.000
_cell.length_b   1.000
_cell.length_c   1.000
_cell.angle_alpha   90.00
_cell.angle_beta   90.00
_cell.angle_gamma   90.00
#
_symmetry.space_group_name_H-M   'P 1'
#
loop_
_entity.id
_entity.type
_entity.pdbx_description
1 polymer ?
#
loop_
_entity_poly.entity_id
_entity_poly.type
_entity_poly.pdbx_seq_one_letter_code
_entity_poly.pdbx_strand_id
1 'polypeptide(L)' 'IDFLAGWSPVPNNIEYDNAFKIQWEEFIRHVALDEPWRYSLMEGAKGVQLAELGMQSWQEQRWVDVPGL' A
#
# COMPACT_ATOMS: atom_id res chain seq x y z
N ILE A 1 -9.41 14.26 31.59
CA ILE A 1 -10.35 13.52 30.71
C ILE A 1 -9.71 12.16 30.48
N ASP A 2 -10.43 11.07 30.75
CA ASP A 2 -9.98 9.72 30.39
C ASP A 2 -10.38 9.46 28.94
N PHE A 3 -9.40 9.54 28.04
CA PHE A 3 -9.61 9.38 26.60
C PHE A 3 -9.89 7.93 26.19
N LEU A 4 -9.50 6.95 27.02
CA LEU A 4 -9.65 5.53 26.71
C LEU A 4 -11.00 4.97 27.15
N ALA A 5 -11.68 5.63 28.10
CA ALA A 5 -13.01 5.23 28.58
C ALA A 5 -14.11 5.22 27.50
N GLY A 6 -13.93 5.91 26.37
CA GLY A 6 -14.86 5.91 25.24
C GLY A 6 -14.61 4.80 24.20
N TRP A 7 -13.55 4.02 24.34
CA TRP A 7 -13.18 3.01 23.37
C TRP A 7 -13.96 1.71 23.62
N SER A 8 -14.49 1.13 22.55
CA SER A 8 -15.12 -0.20 22.59
C SER A 8 -14.19 -1.24 21.98
N PRO A 9 -14.02 -2.42 22.61
CA PRO A 9 -13.22 -3.49 22.03
C PRO A 9 -13.88 -4.00 20.74
N VAL A 10 -13.11 -4.00 19.65
CA VAL A 10 -13.54 -4.59 18.38
C VAL A 10 -13.12 -6.06 18.37
N PRO A 11 -14.06 -7.03 18.23
CA PRO A 11 -13.74 -8.43 18.14
C PRO A 11 -12.85 -8.76 16.94
N ASN A 12 -11.91 -9.68 17.11
CA ASN A 12 -11.07 -10.14 16.00
C ASN A 12 -11.82 -11.21 15.20
N ASN A 13 -12.50 -10.79 14.13
CA ASN A 13 -13.42 -11.65 13.36
C ASN A 13 -12.78 -12.37 12.18
N ILE A 14 -11.50 -12.10 11.88
CA ILE A 14 -10.82 -12.58 10.69
C ILE A 14 -9.39 -13.01 11.08
N GLU A 15 -9.01 -14.21 10.67
CA GLU A 15 -7.61 -14.63 10.70
C GLU A 15 -6.91 -14.15 9.42
N TYR A 16 -5.85 -13.37 9.58
CA TYR A 16 -4.99 -12.94 8.49
C TYR A 16 -3.77 -13.84 8.43
N ASP A 17 -3.55 -14.51 7.29
CA ASP A 17 -2.29 -15.21 7.02
C ASP A 17 -1.18 -14.18 6.71
N ASN A 18 0.06 -14.66 6.61
CA ASN A 18 1.21 -13.83 6.29
C ASN A 18 1.04 -13.15 4.91
N ALA A 19 1.02 -11.81 4.91
CA ALA A 19 0.80 -11.02 3.71
C ALA A 19 1.86 -11.25 2.62
N PHE A 20 3.12 -11.52 2.99
CA PHE A 20 4.18 -11.82 2.02
C PHE A 20 3.96 -13.17 1.37
N LYS A 21 3.58 -14.19 2.14
CA LYS A 21 3.23 -15.51 1.61
C LYS A 21 2.09 -15.39 0.59
N ILE A 22 1.01 -14.69 0.95
CA ILE A 22 -0.14 -14.48 0.05
C ILE A 22 0.32 -13.82 -1.27
N GLN A 23 1.08 -12.73 -1.20
CA GLN A 23 1.54 -12.03 -2.40
C GLN A 23 2.49 -12.89 -3.25
N TRP A 24 3.33 -13.72 -2.63
CA TRP A 24 4.17 -14.69 -3.34
C TRP A 24 3.34 -15.74 -4.06
N GLU A 25 2.32 -16.29 -3.40
CA GLU A 25 1.39 -17.25 -4.00
C GLU A 25 0.67 -16.64 -5.20
N GLU A 26 0.16 -15.40 -5.07
CA GLU A 26 -0.48 -14.66 -6.18
C GLU A 26 0.49 -14.40 -7.35
N PHE A 27 1.74 -13.99 -7.07
CA PHE A 27 2.73 -13.73 -8.12
C PHE A 27 3.10 -15.01 -8.89
N ILE A 28 3.26 -16.12 -8.18
CA ILE A 28 3.56 -17.42 -8.80
C ILE A 28 2.39 -17.85 -9.69
N ARG A 29 1.14 -17.69 -9.23
CA ARG A 29 -0.05 -18.01 -10.04
C ARG A 29 -0.16 -17.11 -11.26
N HIS A 30 0.14 -15.82 -11.13
CA HIS A 30 0.23 -14.92 -12.28
C HIS A 30 1.20 -15.47 -13.34
N VAL A 31 2.41 -15.83 -12.94
CA VAL A 31 3.45 -16.31 -13.89
C VAL A 31 3.13 -17.69 -14.46
N ALA A 32 2.63 -18.61 -13.64
CA ALA A 32 2.42 -20.01 -14.04
C ALA A 32 1.07 -20.26 -14.71
N LEU A 33 0.04 -19.49 -14.37
CA LEU A 33 -1.34 -19.72 -14.78
C LEU A 33 -1.96 -18.52 -15.54
N ASP A 34 -1.19 -17.46 -15.80
CA ASP A 34 -1.66 -16.23 -16.43
C ASP A 34 -2.83 -15.55 -15.68
N GLU A 35 -2.85 -15.69 -14.35
CA GLU A 35 -3.84 -15.03 -13.51
C GLU A 35 -3.63 -13.50 -13.46
N PRO A 36 -4.69 -12.69 -13.26
CA PRO A 36 -4.57 -11.24 -13.18
C PRO A 36 -3.59 -10.79 -12.08
N TRP A 37 -2.72 -9.83 -12.41
CA TRP A 37 -1.72 -9.30 -11.49
C TRP A 37 -1.70 -7.78 -11.47
N ARG A 38 -1.91 -7.22 -10.28
CA ARG A 38 -1.94 -5.77 -10.06
C ARG A 38 -0.60 -5.19 -9.66
N TYR A 39 0.21 -5.92 -8.90
CA TYR A 39 1.39 -5.39 -8.19
C TYR A 39 2.66 -5.47 -9.03
N SER A 40 2.58 -5.04 -10.29
CA SER A 40 3.72 -5.03 -11.20
C SER A 40 4.79 -4.02 -10.75
N LEU A 41 5.94 -4.04 -11.43
CA LEU A 41 7.00 -3.04 -11.21
C LEU A 41 6.52 -1.59 -11.41
N MET A 42 5.48 -1.37 -12.21
CA MET A 42 4.88 -0.04 -12.39
C MET A 42 4.30 0.52 -11.08
N GLU A 43 3.74 -0.33 -10.21
CA GLU A 43 3.25 0.11 -8.89
C GLU A 43 4.43 0.52 -7.98
N GLY A 44 5.58 -0.14 -8.13
CA GLY A 44 6.82 0.28 -7.49
C GLY A 44 7.30 1.66 -7.98
N ALA A 45 7.24 1.90 -9.30
CA ALA A 45 7.60 3.20 -9.88
C ALA A 45 6.70 4.33 -9.40
N LYS A 46 5.37 4.10 -9.32
CA LYS A 46 4.41 5.05 -8.73
C LYS A 46 4.74 5.37 -7.26
N GLY A 47 5.18 4.38 -6.50
CA GLY A 47 5.62 4.58 -5.10
C GLY A 47 6.83 5.51 -4.99
N VAL A 48 7.85 5.31 -5.83
CA VAL A 48 9.03 6.18 -5.87
C VAL A 48 8.66 7.59 -6.33
N GLN A 49 7.85 7.72 -7.38
CA GLN A 49 7.35 9.01 -7.87
C GLN A 49 6.69 9.82 -6.75
N LEU A 50 5.79 9.20 -5.99
CA LEU A 50 5.11 9.87 -4.89
C LEU A 50 6.08 10.27 -3.77
N ALA A 51 7.06 9.42 -3.45
CA ALA A 51 8.05 9.73 -2.42
C ALA A 51 8.91 10.95 -2.82
N GLU A 52 9.38 11.00 -4.07
CA GLU A 52 10.16 12.13 -4.59
C GLU A 52 9.35 13.42 -4.61
N LEU A 53 8.10 13.38 -5.06
CA LEU A 53 7.19 14.53 -5.03
C LEU A 53 6.87 14.98 -3.60
N GLY A 54 6.80 14.04 -2.65
CA GLY A 54 6.65 14.36 -1.22
C GLY A 54 7.86 15.13 -0.68
N MET A 55 9.08 14.73 -1.08
CA MET A 55 10.30 15.47 -0.73
C MET A 55 10.31 16.86 -1.36
N GLN A 56 9.91 16.99 -2.63
CA GLN A 56 9.79 18.28 -3.29
C GLN A 56 8.75 19.18 -2.60
N SER A 57 7.56 18.64 -2.30
CA SER A 57 6.48 19.36 -1.62
C SER A 57 6.96 19.89 -0.27
N TRP A 58 7.71 19.09 0.48
CA TRP A 58 8.28 19.51 1.75
C TRP A 58 9.28 20.66 1.59
N GLN A 59 10.21 20.53 0.63
CA GLN A 59 11.23 21.55 0.36
C GLN A 59 10.62 22.89 -0.10
N GLU A 60 9.58 22.83 -0.92
CA GLU A 60 8.94 24.01 -1.51
C GLU A 60 7.75 24.54 -0.69
N GLN A 61 7.38 23.86 0.40
CA GLN A 61 6.25 24.18 1.27
C GLN A 61 4.93 24.42 0.51
N ARG A 62 4.71 23.66 -0.55
CA ARG A 62 3.49 23.73 -1.38
C ARG A 62 3.04 22.36 -1.84
N TRP A 63 1.78 22.30 -2.26
CA TRP A 63 1.26 21.14 -2.96
C TRP A 63 1.92 21.00 -4.34
N VAL A 64 2.16 19.76 -4.73
CA VAL A 64 2.70 19.38 -6.04
C VAL A 64 1.77 18.33 -6.63
N ASP A 65 1.36 18.52 -7.88
CA ASP A 65 0.53 17.55 -8.59
C ASP A 65 1.32 16.28 -8.89
N VAL A 66 0.66 15.13 -8.81
CA VAL A 66 1.23 13.85 -9.21
C VAL A 66 0.90 13.60 -10.69
N PRO A 67 1.88 13.69 -11.61
CA PRO A 67 1.62 13.45 -13.03
C PRO A 67 1.34 11.96 -13.29
N GLY A 68 0.59 11.67 -14.35
CA GLY A 68 0.32 10.29 -14.75
C GLY A 68 1.59 9.56 -15.21
N LEU A 69 1.62 8.23 -14.97
CA LEU A 69 2.61 7.28 -15.46
C LEU A 69 1.97 6.28 -16.44
#